data_AF-A0A933YGB3-F1
#
_entry.id   AF-A0A933YGB3-F1
#
_cell.length_a   1.000
_cell.length_b   1.000
_cell.length_c   1.000
_cell.angle_alpha   90.00
_cell.angle_beta   90.00
_cell.angle_gamma   90.00
#
_symmetry.space_group_name_H-M   'P 1'
#
loop_
_entity.id
_entity.type
_entity.pdbx_description
1 polymer ?
#
loop_
_entity_poly.entity_id
_entity_poly.type
_entity_poly.pdbx_seq_one_letter_code
_entity_poly.pdbx_strand_id
1 'polypeptide(L)'
;MRNKLYTLEDDLKKRLKDPEFRRLWKESEVEYQLARKLIEKRLKQKISQRELAKQAKTTQAVISRIEGMSSNPSLGLLKRLAKALDLRLEIRFLPK
;
A
#
# COMPACT_ATOMS: atom_id res chain seq x y z
N MET A 1 -22.47 24.44 21.82
CA MET A 1 -21.04 24.05 21.79
C MET A 1 -20.72 23.61 20.37
N ARG A 2 -19.72 24.20 19.68
CA ARG A 2 -19.29 23.72 18.35
C ARG A 2 -18.56 22.39 18.54
N ASN A 3 -19.08 21.29 17.97
CA ASN A 3 -18.32 20.05 17.87
C ASN A 3 -17.06 20.37 17.06
N LYS A 4 -15.90 20.36 17.73
CA LYS A 4 -14.62 20.55 17.07
C LYS A 4 -14.45 19.35 16.13
N LEU A 5 -14.52 19.59 14.81
CA LEU A 5 -14.37 18.54 13.82
C LEU A 5 -12.97 17.96 13.96
N TYR A 6 -12.91 16.73 14.43
CA TYR A 6 -11.68 15.97 14.59
C TYR A 6 -11.34 15.31 13.27
N THR A 7 -10.26 15.74 12.64
CA THR A 7 -9.83 15.23 11.33
C THR A 7 -8.88 14.04 11.48
N LEU A 8 -8.72 13.25 10.41
CA LEU A 8 -7.69 12.20 10.34
C LEU A 8 -6.29 12.78 10.59
N GLU A 9 -6.02 13.98 10.10
CA GLU A 9 -4.74 14.65 10.30
C GLU A 9 -4.51 15.00 11.77
N ASP A 10 -5.56 15.46 12.47
CA ASP A 10 -5.49 15.74 13.90
C ASP A 10 -5.28 14.46 14.73
N ASP A 11 -5.95 13.37 14.35
CA ASP A 11 -5.75 12.05 14.98
C ASP A 11 -4.33 11.55 14.79
N LEU A 12 -3.84 11.59 13.56
CA LEU A 12 -2.50 11.12 13.23
C LEU A 12 -1.45 11.94 13.98
N LYS A 13 -1.56 13.28 14.00
CA LYS A 13 -0.67 14.16 14.78
C LYS A 13 -0.67 13.81 16.26
N LYS A 14 -1.82 13.45 16.82
CA LYS A 14 -1.94 13.04 18.22
C LYS A 14 -1.27 11.69 18.47
N ARG A 15 -1.54 10.68 17.63
CA ARG A 15 -0.98 9.33 17.77
C ARG A 15 0.52 9.28 17.53
N LEU A 16 1.05 10.08 16.61
CA LEU A 16 2.50 10.20 16.36
C LEU A 16 3.30 10.79 17.54
N LYS A 17 2.63 11.30 18.58
CA LYS A 17 3.31 11.69 19.83
C LYS A 17 3.76 10.48 20.65
N ASP A 18 3.07 9.35 20.54
CA ASP A 18 3.48 8.09 21.15
C ASP A 18 4.70 7.52 20.40
N PRO A 19 5.85 7.32 21.08
CA PRO A 19 7.06 6.75 20.47
C PRO A 19 6.85 5.37 19.83
N GLU A 20 6.06 4.48 20.46
CA GLU A 20 5.83 3.14 19.92
C GLU A 20 5.00 3.20 18.65
N PHE A 21 3.91 3.99 18.66
CA PHE A 21 3.11 4.22 17.47
C PHE A 21 3.95 4.83 16.34
N ARG A 22 4.78 5.85 16.64
CA ARG A 22 5.65 6.49 15.65
C ARG A 22 6.64 5.50 15.03
N ARG A 23 7.24 4.62 15.85
CA ARG A 23 8.18 3.61 15.39
C ARG A 23 7.50 2.65 14.41
N LEU A 24 6.37 2.06 14.81
CA LEU A 24 5.62 1.12 13.97
C LEU A 24 5.09 1.79 12.70
N TRP A 25 4.62 3.04 12.80
CA TRP A 25 4.20 3.83 11.65
C TRP A 25 5.34 3.97 10.62
N LYS A 26 6.52 4.39 11.08
CA LYS A 26 7.71 4.54 10.22
C LYS A 26 8.18 3.21 9.62
N GLU A 27 8.12 2.13 10.40
CA GLU A 27 8.48 0.79 9.92
C GLU A 27 7.54 0.30 8.81
N SER A 28 6.24 0.63 8.87
CA SER A 28 5.24 0.24 7.85
C SER A 28 5.21 1.09 6.58
N GLU A 29 6.06 2.11 6.48
CA GLU A 29 6.05 3.09 5.38
C GLU A 29 6.26 2.41 4.02
N VAL A 30 7.11 1.39 3.94
CA VAL A 30 7.41 0.70 2.67
C VAL A 30 6.19 -0.06 2.15
N GLU A 31 5.51 -0.80 3.02
CA GLU A 31 4.28 -1.53 2.72
C GLU A 31 3.16 -0.58 2.31
N TYR A 32 3.05 0.56 3.00
CA TYR A 32 2.08 1.60 2.66
C TYR A 32 2.32 2.17 1.25
N GLN A 33 3.57 2.54 0.94
CA GLN A 33 3.93 3.08 -0.36
C GLN A 33 3.67 2.08 -1.50
N LEU A 34 3.97 0.80 -1.26
CA LEU A 34 3.66 -0.28 -2.20
C LEU A 34 2.15 -0.40 -2.44
N ALA A 35 1.36 -0.55 -1.38
CA ALA A 35 -0.08 -0.71 -1.46
C ALA A 35 -0.75 0.47 -2.17
N ARG A 36 -0.37 1.70 -1.78
CA ARG A 36 -0.91 2.93 -2.37
C ARG A 36 -0.62 3.03 -3.87
N LYS A 37 0.62 2.77 -4.30
CA LYS A 37 0.99 2.82 -5.73
C LYS A 37 0.23 1.78 -6.56
N LEU A 38 0.05 0.57 -6.03
CA LEU A 38 -0.71 -0.48 -6.70
C LEU A 38 -2.19 -0.09 -6.85
N ILE A 39 -2.83 0.37 -5.77
CA ILE A 39 -4.23 0.83 -5.80
C ILE A 39 -4.38 1.97 -6.80
N GLU A 40 -3.52 2.98 -6.74
CA GLU A 40 -3.57 4.14 -7.63
C GLU A 40 -3.49 3.73 -9.10
N LYS A 41 -2.50 2.89 -9.47
CA LYS A 41 -2.34 2.45 -10.86
C LYS A 41 -3.50 1.57 -11.30
N ARG A 42 -3.99 0.68 -10.44
CA ARG A 42 -5.15 -0.18 -10.71
C ARG A 42 -6.40 0.66 -11.00
N LEU A 43 -6.66 1.68 -10.18
CA LEU A 43 -7.80 2.59 -10.37
C LEU A 43 -7.64 3.45 -11.64
N LYS A 44 -6.43 3.92 -11.95
CA LYS A 44 -6.15 4.63 -13.21
C LYS A 44 -6.43 3.77 -14.46
N GLN A 45 -6.18 2.46 -14.37
CA GLN A 45 -6.52 1.51 -15.43
C GLN A 45 -7.98 1.05 -15.39
N LYS A 46 -8.76 1.48 -14.41
CA LYS A 46 -10.18 1.14 -14.23
C LYS A 46 -10.44 -0.37 -14.14
N ILE A 47 -9.50 -1.13 -13.57
CA ILE A 47 -9.65 -2.58 -13.37
C ILE A 47 -9.96 -2.92 -11.90
N SER A 48 -10.73 -3.98 -11.70
CA SER A 48 -11.02 -4.56 -10.39
C SER A 48 -9.82 -5.35 -9.84
N GLN A 49 -9.83 -5.63 -8.53
CA GLN A 49 -8.84 -6.53 -7.93
C GLN A 49 -8.87 -7.94 -8.54
N ARG A 50 -10.04 -8.42 -9.00
CA ARG A 50 -10.19 -9.71 -9.67
C ARG A 50 -9.52 -9.72 -11.04
N GLU A 51 -9.65 -8.64 -11.80
CA GLU A 51 -9.01 -8.51 -13.12
C GLU A 51 -7.48 -8.41 -12.98
N LEU A 52 -6.99 -7.59 -12.05
CA LEU A 52 -5.57 -7.53 -11.74
C LEU A 52 -5.01 -8.90 -11.33
N ALA A 53 -5.74 -9.64 -10.48
CA ALA A 53 -5.34 -10.97 -10.06
C ALA A 53 -5.18 -11.93 -11.24
N LYS A 54 -6.13 -11.92 -12.19
CA LYS A 54 -6.05 -12.73 -13.42
C LYS A 54 -4.81 -12.39 -14.24
N GLN A 55 -4.56 -11.10 -14.49
CA GLN A 55 -3.41 -10.64 -15.27
C GLN A 55 -2.07 -10.98 -14.58
N ALA A 56 -2.01 -10.86 -13.25
CA ALA A 56 -0.83 -11.16 -12.45
C ALA A 56 -0.66 -12.65 -12.09
N LYS A 57 -1.55 -13.53 -12.59
CA LYS A 57 -1.57 -14.97 -12.30
C LYS A 57 -1.55 -15.26 -10.79
N THR A 58 -2.48 -14.64 -10.06
CA THR A 58 -2.70 -14.82 -8.62
C THR A 58 -4.20 -14.78 -8.29
N THR A 59 -4.56 -14.73 -7.01
CA THR A 59 -5.96 -14.68 -6.56
C THR A 59 -6.35 -13.28 -6.09
N GLN A 60 -7.64 -12.94 -6.16
CA GLN A 60 -8.11 -11.66 -5.65
C GLN A 60 -7.85 -11.50 -4.14
N ALA A 61 -7.89 -12.59 -3.37
CA ALA A 61 -7.54 -12.56 -1.95
C ALA A 61 -6.07 -12.18 -1.71
N VAL A 62 -5.14 -12.58 -2.60
CA VAL A 62 -3.74 -12.13 -2.54
C VAL A 62 -3.64 -10.64 -2.86
N ILE A 63 -4.31 -10.16 -3.91
CA ILE A 63 -4.34 -8.73 -4.24
C ILE A 63 -4.90 -7.91 -3.08
N SER A 64 -6.03 -8.34 -2.50
CA SER A 64 -6.67 -7.69 -1.36
C SER A 64 -5.71 -7.56 -0.16
N ARG A 65 -4.97 -8.64 0.17
CA ARG A 65 -4.00 -8.59 1.28
C ARG A 65 -2.82 -7.66 1.01
N ILE A 66 -2.37 -7.55 -0.25
CA ILE A 66 -1.31 -6.61 -0.63
C ILE A 66 -1.81 -5.17 -0.54
N GLU A 67 -2.96 -4.87 -1.12
CA GLU A 67 -3.58 -3.54 -1.05
C GLU A 67 -3.96 -3.13 0.38
N GLY A 68 -4.26 -4.10 1.24
CA GLY A 68 -4.55 -3.90 2.66
C GLY A 68 -3.35 -4.05 3.60
N MET A 69 -2.11 -4.05 3.11
CA MET A 69 -0.88 -4.12 3.92
C MET A 69 -0.80 -5.30 4.91
N SER A 70 -1.49 -6.41 4.61
CA SER A 70 -1.57 -7.60 5.47
C SER A 70 -0.80 -8.80 4.91
N SER A 71 0.08 -8.56 3.94
CA SER A 71 0.96 -9.58 3.38
C SER A 71 2.27 -8.99 2.89
N ASN A 72 3.34 -9.79 2.97
CA ASN A 72 4.63 -9.49 2.38
C ASN A 72 4.75 -10.22 1.02
N PRO A 73 4.49 -9.55 -0.12
CA PRO A 73 4.54 -10.19 -1.43
C PRO A 73 5.98 -10.52 -1.82
N SER A 74 6.18 -11.70 -2.43
CA SER A 74 7.50 -12.04 -2.97
C SER A 74 7.89 -11.13 -4.14
N LEU A 75 9.20 -10.98 -4.37
CA LEU A 75 9.71 -10.24 -5.54
C LEU A 75 9.15 -10.78 -6.86
N GLY A 76 8.93 -12.10 -6.97
CA GLY A 76 8.32 -12.71 -8.15
C GLY A 76 6.89 -12.23 -8.38
N LEU A 77 6.09 -12.12 -7.30
CA LEU A 77 4.74 -11.56 -7.40
C LEU A 77 4.77 -10.07 -7.76
N LEU A 78 5.67 -9.29 -7.17
CA LEU A 78 5.85 -7.87 -7.49
C LEU A 78 6.20 -7.66 -8.98
N LYS A 79 7.07 -8.49 -9.56
CA LYS A 79 7.37 -8.46 -11.00
C LYS A 79 6.15 -8.74 -11.87
N ARG A 80 5.31 -9.72 -11.48
CA ARG A 80 4.06 -10.03 -12.21
C ARG A 80 3.04 -8.91 -12.11
N LEU A 81 2.89 -8.30 -10.93
CA LEU A 81 2.02 -7.13 -10.73
C LEU A 81 2.49 -5.94 -11.55
N ALA A 82 3.80 -5.66 -11.55
CA ALA A 82 4.37 -4.60 -12.38
C ALA A 82 4.06 -4.83 -13.87
N LYS A 83 4.26 -6.06 -14.36
CA LYS A 83 3.90 -6.42 -15.75
C LYS A 83 2.40 -6.27 -16.03
N ALA A 84 1.53 -6.73 -15.13
CA ALA A 84 0.08 -6.63 -15.28
C ALA A 84 -0.41 -5.18 -15.32
N LEU A 85 0.25 -4.30 -14.57
CA LEU A 85 -0.07 -2.88 -14.48
C LEU A 85 0.70 -2.00 -15.47
N ASP A 86 1.46 -2.59 -16.40
CA ASP A 86 2.32 -1.86 -17.33
C ASP A 86 3.26 -0.86 -16.59
N LEU A 87 4.00 -1.41 -15.64
CA LEU A 87 4.96 -0.71 -14.79
C LEU A 87 6.33 -1.40 -14.85
N ARG A 88 7.38 -0.61 -14.60
CA ARG A 88 8.72 -1.12 -14.30
C ARG A 88 8.92 -1.18 -12.78
N LEU A 89 9.37 -2.32 -12.27
CA LEU A 89 9.79 -2.45 -10.88
C LEU A 89 11.23 -1.93 -10.72
N GLU A 90 11.40 -0.91 -9.89
CA GLU A 90 12.69 -0.37 -9.46
C GLU A 90 12.80 -0.48 -7.93
N ILE A 91 13.95 -0.94 -7.43
CA ILE A 91 14.24 -1.03 -6.00
C ILE A 91 15.49 -0.21 -5.74
N ARG A 92 15.42 0.71 -4.76
CA ARG A 92 16.54 1.55 -4.33
C ARG A 92 16.67 1.49 -2.81
N PHE A 93 17.90 1.43 -2.34
CA PHE A 93 18.25 1.61 -0.94
C PHE A 93 18.69 3.05 -0.71
N LEU A 94 18.22 3.66 0.38
CA LEU A 94 18.55 5.04 0.76
C LEU A 94 19.34 5.02 2.07
N PRO A 95 20.23 6.01 2.32
CA PRO A 95 20.87 6.17 3.61
C PRO A 95 19.83 6.41 4.71
N LYS A 96 20.14 5.93 5.92
CA LYS A 96 19.26 6.04 7.10
C LYS A 96 19.39 7.40 7.78
#